data_AF-A0A7X9LXE2-F1
#
_entry.id   AF-A0A7X9LXE2-F1
#
_cell.length_a   1.000
_cell.length_b   1.000
_cell.length_c   1.000
_cell.angle_alpha   90.00
_cell.angle_beta   90.00
_cell.angle_gamma   90.00
#
_symmetry.space_group_name_H-M   'P 1'
#
loop_
_entity.id
_entity.type
_entity.pdbx_description
1 polymer ?
#
loop_
_entity_poly.entity_id
_entity_poly.type
_entity_poly.pdbx_seq_one_letter_code
_entity_poly.pdbx_strand_id
1 'polypeptide(L)'
;MWYKILFLMVIVHTFYNSYSMTTVFAESKKVISKSKEAKVILYANEIDRKNGMYRDFEMKIDGGTRYFPYWINVTNPTYAPRILYNDLNEDGKKDLTIVLTKGYGTGVLDSEVHVLNKTQTSIGEIHEEILVDNPISVILKNVKTKLTQHEAVVSIGDKTTEIDIEKFQIPPDHLFNDVIFGSIVNFDVVDNHLVASVDGQITPAMFIGTIQITYEFKDKMYQAIKIEFKLD
;
A
#
# COMPACT_ATOMS: atom_id res chain seq x y z
N MET A 1 58.37 72.57 -5.20
CA MET A 1 57.12 73.15 -5.73
C MET A 1 56.11 72.01 -5.83
N TRP A 2 55.13 72.00 -4.92
CA TRP A 2 54.12 70.94 -4.81
C TRP A 2 53.30 70.80 -6.09
N TYR A 3 53.13 69.57 -6.57
CA TYR A 3 52.01 69.21 -7.43
C TYR A 3 51.31 67.97 -6.87
N LYS A 4 50.02 68.15 -6.61
CA LYS A 4 49.04 67.15 -6.19
C LYS A 4 48.91 66.10 -7.29
N ILE A 5 48.94 64.82 -6.92
CA ILE A 5 48.41 63.74 -7.77
C ILE A 5 47.26 63.09 -7.00
N LEU A 6 46.08 63.23 -7.62
CA LEU A 6 44.80 62.70 -7.23
C LEU A 6 44.80 61.19 -7.48
N PHE A 7 44.71 60.36 -6.45
CA PHE A 7 44.47 58.93 -6.64
C PHE A 7 42.96 58.66 -6.64
N LEU A 8 42.46 58.31 -7.82
CA LEU A 8 41.11 57.85 -8.08
C LEU A 8 40.92 56.47 -7.43
N MET A 9 40.12 56.37 -6.37
CA MET A 9 39.69 55.08 -5.81
C MET A 9 38.59 54.50 -6.70
N VAL A 10 38.94 53.51 -7.53
CA VAL A 10 37.96 52.66 -8.21
C VAL A 10 37.56 51.56 -7.23
N ILE A 11 36.36 51.66 -6.64
CA ILE A 11 35.79 50.59 -5.82
C ILE A 11 35.22 49.54 -6.78
N VAL A 12 35.97 48.47 -7.01
CA VAL A 12 35.47 47.27 -7.68
C VAL A 12 34.55 46.54 -6.69
N HIS A 13 33.24 46.72 -6.84
CA HIS A 13 32.27 45.86 -6.16
C HIS A 13 32.29 44.48 -6.84
N THR A 14 33.04 43.55 -6.29
CA THR A 14 32.88 42.14 -6.63
C THR A 14 31.55 41.66 -6.07
N PHE A 15 30.55 41.51 -6.95
CA PHE A 15 29.36 40.73 -6.66
C PHE A 15 29.78 39.28 -6.42
N TYR A 16 29.94 38.90 -5.15
CA TYR A 16 29.93 37.49 -4.77
C TYR A 16 28.49 36.99 -4.95
N ASN A 17 28.21 36.38 -6.11
CA ASN A 17 27.13 35.43 -6.22
C ASN A 17 27.47 34.26 -5.30
N SER A 18 26.94 34.29 -4.08
CA SER A 18 26.84 33.11 -3.24
C SER A 18 25.87 32.15 -3.93
N TYR A 19 26.39 31.30 -4.81
CA TYR A 19 25.71 30.06 -5.13
C TYR A 19 25.60 29.29 -3.81
N SER A 20 24.43 29.26 -3.20
CA SER A 20 24.16 28.31 -2.14
C SER A 20 24.32 26.93 -2.78
N MET A 21 25.44 26.27 -2.47
CA MET A 21 25.52 24.83 -2.62
C MET A 21 24.43 24.27 -1.72
N THR A 22 23.28 23.98 -2.32
CA THR A 22 22.28 23.14 -1.67
C THR A 22 22.94 21.78 -1.61
N THR A 23 23.57 21.49 -0.47
CA THR A 23 24.05 20.15 -0.16
C THR A 23 22.82 19.26 -0.13
N VAL A 24 22.51 18.62 -1.25
CA VAL A 24 21.58 17.51 -1.30
C VAL A 24 22.24 16.42 -0.49
N PHE A 25 21.88 16.31 0.79
CA PHE A 25 22.11 15.08 1.51
C PHE A 25 21.34 14.03 0.73
N ALA A 26 22.05 13.20 -0.04
CA ALA A 26 21.48 11.96 -0.53
C ALA A 26 21.03 11.21 0.71
N GLU A 27 19.73 11.22 1.01
CA GLU A 27 19.22 10.46 2.13
C GLU A 27 19.62 9.01 1.90
N SER A 28 20.40 8.47 2.82
CA SER A 28 20.87 7.10 2.70
C SER A 28 19.65 6.19 2.90
N LYS A 29 19.29 5.42 1.88
CA LYS A 29 18.19 4.46 1.95
C LYS A 29 18.32 3.56 3.18
N LYS A 30 17.22 3.37 3.91
CA LYS A 30 17.13 2.48 5.07
C LYS A 30 16.62 1.12 4.66
N VAL A 31 17.13 0.06 5.29
CA VAL A 31 16.49 -1.27 5.21
C VAL A 31 15.19 -1.20 5.99
N ILE A 32 14.06 -1.47 5.33
CA ILE A 32 12.72 -1.37 5.95
C ILE A 32 12.05 -2.74 6.11
N SER A 33 12.46 -3.74 5.33
CA SER A 33 12.02 -5.12 5.47
C SER A 33 12.99 -6.07 4.78
N LYS A 34 12.98 -7.35 5.18
CA LYS A 34 13.84 -8.40 4.59
C LYS A 34 13.20 -9.77 4.73
N SER A 35 13.41 -10.62 3.74
CA SER A 35 13.06 -12.04 3.80
C SER A 35 14.30 -12.87 3.48
N LYS A 36 14.70 -13.73 4.42
CA LYS A 36 15.81 -14.66 4.21
C LYS A 36 15.46 -15.75 3.19
N GLU A 37 14.21 -16.22 3.24
CA GLU A 37 13.72 -17.28 2.35
C GLU A 37 13.68 -16.80 0.90
N ALA A 38 13.06 -15.64 0.66
CA ALA A 38 12.99 -15.04 -0.66
C ALA A 38 14.32 -14.38 -1.10
N LYS A 39 15.31 -14.28 -0.21
CA LYS A 39 16.57 -13.55 -0.40
C LYS A 39 16.34 -12.09 -0.84
N VAL A 40 15.33 -11.46 -0.22
CA VAL A 40 14.90 -10.09 -0.52
C VAL A 40 15.33 -9.15 0.60
N ILE A 41 15.80 -7.97 0.19
CA ILE A 41 15.96 -6.82 1.09
C ILE A 41 15.26 -5.61 0.45
N LEU A 42 14.33 -5.00 1.20
CA LEU A 42 13.66 -3.77 0.81
C LEU A 42 14.34 -2.57 1.47
N TYR A 43 14.59 -1.57 0.66
CA TYR A 43 15.17 -0.29 1.02
C TYR A 43 14.22 0.85 0.64
N ALA A 44 14.21 1.93 1.41
CA ALA A 44 13.48 3.15 1.05
C ALA A 44 14.11 4.40 1.67
N ASN A 45 13.77 5.56 1.10
CA ASN A 45 14.06 6.87 1.67
C ASN A 45 12.98 7.28 2.67
N GLU A 46 13.37 7.98 3.72
CA GLU A 46 12.44 8.60 4.68
C GLU A 46 12.33 10.09 4.36
N ILE A 47 11.76 10.39 3.19
CA ILE A 47 11.78 11.72 2.59
C ILE A 47 10.98 12.73 3.44
N ASP A 48 9.97 12.23 4.15
CA ASP A 48 9.07 13.07 4.94
C ASP A 48 9.04 12.62 6.39
N ARG A 49 10.06 13.04 7.14
CA ARG A 49 10.15 12.79 8.59
C ARG A 49 8.97 13.36 9.38
N LYS A 50 8.21 14.31 8.82
CA LYS A 50 7.03 14.90 9.48
C LYS A 50 5.76 14.11 9.20
N ASN A 51 5.58 13.62 7.97
CA ASN A 51 4.42 12.82 7.60
C ASN A 51 4.60 11.32 7.81
N GLY A 52 5.81 10.87 8.18
CA GLY A 52 6.07 9.49 8.59
C GLY A 52 5.90 8.49 7.46
N MET A 53 6.46 8.78 6.28
CA MET A 53 6.33 7.95 5.08
C MET A 53 7.69 7.56 4.47
N TYR A 54 7.83 6.29 4.13
CA TYR A 54 8.85 5.75 3.25
C TYR A 54 8.44 5.86 1.77
N ARG A 55 9.41 6.21 0.91
CA ARG A 55 9.26 6.39 -0.55
C ARG A 55 10.54 5.96 -1.28
N ASP A 56 10.53 6.00 -2.62
CA ASP A 56 11.68 5.65 -3.48
C ASP A 56 12.24 4.25 -3.20
N PHE A 57 11.35 3.26 -3.23
CA PHE A 57 11.68 1.90 -2.85
C PHE A 57 12.72 1.30 -3.79
N GLU A 58 13.61 0.50 -3.21
CA GLU A 58 14.58 -0.33 -3.90
C GLU A 58 14.55 -1.73 -3.30
N MET A 59 14.45 -2.72 -4.17
CA MET A 59 14.46 -4.12 -3.79
C MET A 59 15.72 -4.78 -4.33
N LYS A 60 16.51 -5.36 -3.43
CA LYS A 60 17.57 -6.29 -3.81
C LYS A 60 17.02 -7.71 -3.80
N ILE A 61 17.11 -8.38 -4.94
CA ILE A 61 16.57 -9.73 -5.15
C ILE A 61 17.41 -10.45 -6.20
N ASP A 62 17.75 -11.72 -5.95
CA ASP A 62 18.52 -12.58 -6.86
C ASP A 62 19.82 -11.92 -7.41
N GLY A 63 20.48 -11.09 -6.60
CA GLY A 63 21.72 -10.38 -6.98
C GLY A 63 21.52 -9.13 -7.84
N GLY A 64 20.29 -8.85 -8.27
CA GLY A 64 19.89 -7.63 -8.97
C GLY A 64 19.22 -6.61 -8.05
N THR A 65 18.95 -5.44 -8.63
CA THR A 65 18.24 -4.34 -7.97
C THR A 65 17.05 -3.92 -8.82
N ARG A 66 15.87 -3.79 -8.20
CA ARG A 66 14.65 -3.22 -8.79
C ARG A 66 14.24 -1.95 -8.05
N TYR A 67 13.66 -1.00 -8.79
CA TYR A 67 13.25 0.30 -8.27
C TYR A 67 11.74 0.48 -8.39
N PHE A 68 11.11 0.97 -7.32
CA PHE A 68 9.68 1.22 -7.25
C PHE A 68 9.44 2.63 -6.69
N PRO A 69 9.57 3.68 -7.53
CA PRO A 69 9.52 5.07 -7.07
C PRO A 69 8.15 5.50 -6.51
N TYR A 70 7.09 4.78 -6.89
CA TYR A 70 5.72 5.10 -6.50
C TYR A 70 5.21 4.29 -5.31
N TRP A 71 5.97 3.32 -4.82
CA TRP A 71 5.60 2.59 -3.61
C TRP A 71 5.72 3.48 -2.38
N ILE A 72 4.79 3.31 -1.45
CA ILE A 72 4.69 4.12 -0.24
C ILE A 72 4.38 3.19 0.93
N ASN A 73 5.03 3.42 2.07
CA ASN A 73 4.68 2.76 3.33
C ASN A 73 4.83 3.75 4.48
N VAL A 74 4.04 3.60 5.53
CA VAL A 74 4.24 4.36 6.77
C VAL A 74 5.58 3.99 7.44
N THR A 75 6.17 4.88 8.22
CA THR A 75 7.46 4.61 8.89
C THR A 75 7.32 3.87 10.22
N ASN A 76 6.09 3.67 10.70
CA ASN A 76 5.82 2.96 11.94
C ASN A 76 6.24 1.48 11.81
N PRO A 77 7.19 0.99 12.64
CA PRO A 77 7.70 -0.38 12.53
C PRO A 77 6.66 -1.49 12.69
N THR A 78 5.55 -1.23 13.40
CA THR A 78 4.44 -2.19 13.53
C THR A 78 3.78 -2.47 12.18
N TYR A 79 3.84 -1.51 11.26
CA TYR A 79 3.26 -1.55 9.93
C TYR A 79 4.36 -1.55 8.85
N ALA A 80 5.50 -2.17 9.15
CA ALA A 80 6.55 -2.38 8.17
C ALA A 80 6.07 -3.28 7.01
N PRO A 81 6.63 -3.15 5.80
CA PRO A 81 6.24 -3.97 4.66
C PRO A 81 6.33 -5.47 4.98
N ARG A 82 5.26 -6.21 4.67
CA ARG A 82 5.25 -7.66 4.75
C ARG A 82 5.74 -8.24 3.42
N ILE A 83 6.54 -9.29 3.51
CA ILE A 83 7.06 -10.04 2.36
C ILE A 83 6.58 -11.48 2.50
N LEU A 84 5.68 -11.90 1.62
CA LEU A 84 5.17 -13.28 1.55
C LEU A 84 5.80 -13.97 0.34
N TYR A 85 6.00 -15.29 0.42
CA TYR A 85 6.75 -16.04 -0.59
C TYR A 85 6.12 -17.42 -0.82
N ASN A 86 5.21 -17.46 -1.78
CA ASN A 86 4.29 -18.57 -2.05
C ASN A 86 4.14 -18.75 -3.55
N ASP A 87 3.88 -19.97 -4.00
CA ASP A 87 3.53 -20.24 -5.40
C ASP A 87 2.04 -19.92 -5.58
N LEU A 88 1.75 -18.72 -6.13
CA LEU A 88 0.39 -18.19 -6.25
C LEU A 88 -0.23 -18.45 -7.63
N ASN A 89 0.62 -18.70 -8.63
CA ASN A 89 0.22 -18.97 -10.00
C ASN A 89 0.25 -20.47 -10.35
N GLU A 90 0.60 -21.33 -9.39
CA GLU A 90 0.70 -22.78 -9.48
C GLU A 90 1.67 -23.31 -10.55
N ASP A 91 2.71 -22.53 -10.88
CA ASP A 91 3.74 -22.92 -11.84
C ASP A 91 4.90 -23.73 -11.22
N GLY A 92 4.86 -23.97 -9.91
CA GLY A 92 5.90 -24.65 -9.14
C GLY A 92 7.01 -23.74 -8.64
N LYS A 93 6.97 -22.44 -8.93
CA LYS A 93 7.91 -21.42 -8.45
C LYS A 93 7.18 -20.46 -7.53
N LYS A 94 7.85 -20.10 -6.44
CA LYS A 94 7.30 -19.11 -5.50
C LYS A 94 7.38 -17.71 -6.08
N ASP A 95 6.25 -17.01 -6.01
CA ASP A 95 6.06 -15.61 -6.29
C ASP A 95 6.29 -14.76 -5.02
N LEU A 96 6.62 -13.49 -5.20
CA LEU A 96 6.84 -12.55 -4.12
C LEU A 96 5.62 -11.64 -3.95
N THR A 97 5.04 -11.61 -2.76
CA THR A 97 3.98 -10.64 -2.43
C THR A 97 4.49 -9.62 -1.43
N ILE A 98 4.46 -8.35 -1.82
CA ILE A 98 4.77 -7.22 -0.95
C ILE A 98 3.46 -6.56 -0.54
N VAL A 99 3.19 -6.54 0.77
CA VAL A 99 2.06 -5.80 1.32
C VAL A 99 2.60 -4.55 2.02
N LEU A 100 2.17 -3.39 1.53
CA LEU A 100 2.54 -2.07 2.05
C LEU A 100 1.37 -1.49 2.83
N THR A 101 1.63 -0.83 3.96
CA THR A 101 0.64 -0.05 4.69
C THR A 101 0.82 1.43 4.37
N LYS A 102 -0.16 2.04 3.69
CA LYS A 102 -0.15 3.46 3.31
C LYS A 102 -0.77 4.37 4.37
N GLY A 103 -1.63 3.83 5.21
CA GLY A 103 -2.27 4.55 6.30
C GLY A 103 -2.76 3.61 7.40
N TYR A 104 -2.79 4.08 8.63
CA TYR A 104 -3.31 3.33 9.77
C TYR A 104 -3.88 4.28 10.82
N GLY A 105 -4.76 3.76 11.69
CA GLY A 105 -5.35 4.49 12.81
C GLY A 105 -6.50 3.71 13.42
N THR A 106 -7.22 4.34 14.34
CA THR A 106 -8.46 3.75 14.87
C THR A 106 -9.48 3.59 13.74
N GLY A 107 -9.84 2.34 13.43
CA GLY A 107 -10.77 2.03 12.35
C GLY A 107 -10.22 2.22 10.94
N VAL A 108 -8.89 2.38 10.78
CA VAL A 108 -8.25 2.53 9.47
C VAL A 108 -7.02 1.64 9.36
N LEU A 109 -6.95 0.89 8.27
CA LEU A 109 -5.76 0.19 7.79
C LEU A 109 -5.83 0.17 6.26
N ASP A 110 -5.14 1.09 5.61
CA ASP A 110 -5.07 1.17 4.15
C ASP A 110 -3.82 0.43 3.68
N SER A 111 -4.03 -0.76 3.12
CA SER A 111 -2.96 -1.60 2.58
C SER A 111 -3.00 -1.68 1.05
N GLU A 112 -1.82 -1.78 0.44
CA GLU A 112 -1.61 -2.02 -0.99
C GLU A 112 -0.79 -3.29 -1.18
N VAL A 113 -1.10 -4.05 -2.23
CA VAL A 113 -0.40 -5.30 -2.56
C VAL A 113 0.29 -5.20 -3.91
N HIS A 114 1.51 -5.73 -3.96
CA HIS A 114 2.27 -5.93 -5.19
C HIS A 114 2.69 -7.40 -5.27
N VAL A 115 2.36 -8.06 -6.37
CA VAL A 115 2.77 -9.45 -6.61
C VAL A 115 3.79 -9.47 -7.72
N LEU A 116 4.91 -10.15 -7.51
CA LEU A 116 5.96 -10.33 -8.50
C LEU A 116 6.15 -11.80 -8.81
N ASN A 117 5.87 -12.18 -10.06
CA ASN A 117 6.05 -13.53 -10.55
C ASN A 117 7.42 -13.71 -11.21
N LYS A 118 7.91 -14.95 -11.20
CA LYS A 118 9.16 -15.31 -11.90
C LYS A 118 8.90 -15.60 -13.37
N THR A 119 9.11 -14.59 -14.22
CA THR A 119 8.94 -14.71 -15.67
C THR A 119 10.27 -15.03 -16.36
N GLN A 120 10.27 -16.05 -17.22
CA GLN A 120 11.40 -16.33 -18.10
C GLN A 120 11.45 -15.32 -19.25
N THR A 121 12.58 -14.65 -19.42
CA THR A 121 12.85 -13.73 -20.54
C THR A 121 14.04 -14.20 -21.37
N SER A 122 14.34 -13.49 -22.46
CA SER A 122 15.53 -13.75 -23.29
C SER A 122 16.86 -13.49 -22.56
N ILE A 123 16.84 -12.73 -21.47
CA ILE A 123 18.03 -12.38 -20.67
C ILE A 123 18.11 -13.15 -19.35
N GLY A 124 17.18 -14.08 -19.11
CA GLY A 124 17.09 -14.86 -17.89
C GLY A 124 15.74 -14.77 -17.20
N GLU A 125 15.61 -15.40 -16.03
CA GLU A 125 14.44 -15.28 -15.17
C GLU A 125 14.48 -13.95 -14.43
N ILE A 126 13.37 -13.22 -14.44
CA ILE A 126 13.22 -11.94 -13.72
C ILE A 126 11.95 -11.98 -12.86
N HIS A 127 11.91 -11.11 -11.85
CA HIS A 127 10.69 -10.84 -11.09
C HIS A 127 9.91 -9.74 -11.79
N GLU A 128 8.79 -10.09 -12.42
CA GLU A 128 7.88 -9.18 -13.12
C GLU A 128 6.68 -8.88 -12.22
N GLU A 129 6.29 -7.60 -12.11
CA GLU A 129 5.13 -7.23 -11.31
C GLU A 129 3.85 -7.49 -12.08
N ILE A 130 2.93 -8.22 -11.45
CA ILE A 130 1.66 -8.65 -12.03
C ILE A 130 0.53 -7.87 -11.38
N LEU A 131 -0.41 -7.42 -12.21
CA LEU A 131 -1.59 -6.69 -11.74
C LEU A 131 -2.47 -7.58 -10.87
N VAL A 132 -3.04 -6.99 -9.84
CA VAL A 132 -4.06 -7.58 -8.98
C VAL A 132 -5.32 -6.73 -9.10
N ASP A 133 -6.46 -7.36 -9.27
CA ASP A 133 -7.76 -6.67 -9.22
C ASP A 133 -7.88 -5.85 -7.93
N ASN A 134 -8.30 -4.59 -8.06
CA ASN A 134 -8.48 -3.73 -6.89
C ASN A 134 -9.69 -4.23 -6.05
N PRO A 135 -9.50 -4.52 -4.75
CA PRO A 135 -10.55 -5.13 -3.93
C PRO A 135 -11.80 -4.25 -3.80
N ILE A 136 -11.64 -2.92 -3.74
CA ILE A 136 -12.76 -1.98 -3.65
C ILE A 136 -13.57 -1.98 -4.94
N SER A 137 -12.90 -2.02 -6.10
CA SER A 137 -13.57 -2.11 -7.40
C SER A 137 -14.32 -3.44 -7.56
N VAL A 138 -13.76 -4.54 -7.03
CA VAL A 138 -14.43 -5.84 -6.98
C VAL A 138 -15.68 -5.76 -6.11
N ILE A 139 -15.60 -5.16 -4.92
CA ILE A 139 -16.74 -4.99 -4.01
C ILE A 139 -17.84 -4.15 -4.66
N LEU A 140 -17.50 -2.97 -5.19
CA LEU A 140 -18.49 -2.06 -5.80
C LEU A 140 -19.25 -2.69 -6.98
N LYS A 141 -18.64 -3.63 -7.70
CA LYS A 141 -19.29 -4.33 -8.82
C LYS A 141 -20.18 -5.48 -8.38
N ASN A 142 -19.85 -6.15 -7.28
CA ASN A 142 -20.41 -7.47 -6.94
C ASN A 142 -21.21 -7.51 -5.63
N VAL A 143 -21.05 -6.52 -4.76
CA VAL A 143 -21.67 -6.46 -3.44
C VAL A 143 -22.74 -5.39 -3.43
N LYS A 144 -23.94 -5.74 -2.94
CA LYS A 144 -25.04 -4.82 -2.71
C LYS A 144 -25.33 -4.74 -1.23
N THR A 145 -25.57 -3.54 -0.73
CA THR A 145 -25.80 -3.31 0.69
C THR A 145 -27.06 -2.50 0.93
N LYS A 146 -27.60 -2.65 2.14
CA LYS A 146 -28.65 -1.82 2.69
C LYS A 146 -28.36 -1.66 4.17
N LEU A 147 -28.47 -0.45 4.68
CA LEU A 147 -28.33 -0.15 6.09
C LEU A 147 -29.56 0.61 6.58
N THR A 148 -30.11 0.18 7.70
CA THR A 148 -31.19 0.86 8.42
C THR A 148 -30.85 0.88 9.90
N GLN A 149 -31.67 1.52 10.73
CA GLN A 149 -31.46 1.54 12.18
C GLN A 149 -31.52 0.14 12.85
N HIS A 150 -32.18 -0.83 12.20
CA HIS A 150 -32.43 -2.16 12.79
C HIS A 150 -31.57 -3.25 12.14
N GLU A 151 -31.33 -3.13 10.84
CA GLU A 151 -30.69 -4.17 10.04
C GLU A 151 -29.60 -3.61 9.13
N ALA A 152 -28.53 -4.40 8.98
CA ALA A 152 -27.61 -4.32 7.85
C ALA A 152 -27.79 -5.55 6.97
N VAL A 153 -27.81 -5.34 5.65
CA VAL A 153 -27.94 -6.42 4.66
C VAL A 153 -26.76 -6.34 3.72
N VAL A 154 -26.08 -7.46 3.51
CA VAL A 154 -24.99 -7.62 2.55
C VAL A 154 -25.34 -8.75 1.60
N SER A 155 -25.42 -8.45 0.29
CA SER A 155 -25.76 -9.41 -0.76
C SER A 155 -24.62 -9.55 -1.77
N ILE A 156 -24.26 -10.80 -2.08
CA ILE A 156 -23.20 -11.19 -3.02
C ILE A 156 -23.75 -12.29 -3.92
N GLY A 157 -23.95 -11.98 -5.20
CA GLY A 157 -24.69 -12.87 -6.10
C GLY A 157 -26.09 -13.18 -5.55
N ASP A 158 -26.40 -14.47 -5.39
CA ASP A 158 -27.68 -14.95 -4.86
C ASP A 158 -27.67 -15.13 -3.32
N LYS A 159 -26.53 -14.89 -2.66
CA LYS A 159 -26.40 -15.02 -1.21
C LYS A 159 -26.65 -13.67 -0.54
N THR A 160 -27.57 -13.66 0.42
CA THR A 160 -27.87 -12.51 1.27
C THR A 160 -27.59 -12.86 2.73
N THR A 161 -26.88 -11.97 3.41
CA THR A 161 -26.64 -12.02 4.86
C THR A 161 -27.32 -10.83 5.50
N GLU A 162 -28.22 -11.10 6.45
CA GLU A 162 -28.92 -10.10 7.25
C GLU A 162 -28.33 -10.08 8.67
N ILE A 163 -28.03 -8.90 9.17
CA ILE A 163 -27.45 -8.69 10.50
C ILE A 163 -28.38 -7.78 11.30
N ASP A 164 -28.87 -8.28 12.42
CA ASP A 164 -29.55 -7.46 13.44
C ASP A 164 -28.51 -6.57 14.14
N ILE A 165 -28.63 -5.27 13.89
CA ILE A 165 -27.79 -4.24 14.50
C ILE A 165 -28.53 -3.44 15.59
N GLU A 166 -29.83 -3.68 15.81
CA GLU A 166 -30.61 -3.00 16.84
C GLU A 166 -30.05 -3.27 18.24
N LYS A 167 -29.51 -4.49 18.45
CA LYS A 167 -28.82 -4.89 19.67
C LYS A 167 -27.67 -3.96 20.08
N PHE A 168 -27.11 -3.19 19.15
CA PHE A 168 -26.02 -2.26 19.41
C PHE A 168 -26.48 -0.87 19.84
N GLN A 169 -27.79 -0.57 19.75
CA GLN A 169 -28.39 0.70 20.19
C GLN A 169 -27.67 1.94 19.62
N ILE A 170 -27.31 1.88 18.34
CA ILE A 170 -26.56 2.94 17.66
C ILE A 170 -27.48 4.17 17.49
N PRO A 171 -27.06 5.37 17.94
CA PRO A 171 -27.79 6.60 17.66
C PRO A 171 -27.94 6.81 16.14
N PRO A 172 -29.14 7.17 15.63
CA PRO A 172 -29.37 7.31 14.19
C PRO A 172 -28.41 8.27 13.48
N ASP A 173 -27.95 9.31 14.17
CA ASP A 173 -26.99 10.31 13.68
C ASP A 173 -25.53 9.81 13.64
N HIS A 174 -25.23 8.69 14.28
CA HIS A 174 -23.92 8.04 14.25
C HIS A 174 -23.85 6.89 13.24
N LEU A 175 -25.00 6.43 12.74
CA LEU A 175 -25.09 5.39 11.73
C LEU A 175 -24.80 5.98 10.34
N PHE A 176 -24.03 5.26 9.54
CA PHE A 176 -23.82 5.64 8.15
C PHE A 176 -25.08 5.43 7.31
N ASN A 177 -25.10 6.05 6.12
CA ASN A 177 -26.22 5.89 5.19
C ASN A 177 -26.25 4.52 4.51
N ASP A 178 -25.10 3.83 4.48
CA ASP A 178 -24.92 2.50 3.92
C ASP A 178 -23.73 1.81 4.60
N VAL A 179 -23.53 0.53 4.35
CA VAL A 179 -22.32 -0.19 4.75
C VAL A 179 -21.16 0.32 3.89
N ILE A 180 -20.12 0.84 4.54
CA ILE A 180 -18.94 1.39 3.88
C ILE A 180 -17.82 0.36 3.91
N PHE A 181 -17.11 0.21 2.79
CA PHE A 181 -15.94 -0.65 2.68
C PHE A 181 -14.69 0.17 2.36
N GLY A 182 -13.53 -0.33 2.78
CA GLY A 182 -12.21 0.21 2.40
C GLY A 182 -11.50 1.04 3.46
N SER A 183 -12.10 1.24 4.63
CA SER A 183 -11.39 1.81 5.78
C SER A 183 -10.35 0.85 6.33
N ILE A 184 -10.66 -0.46 6.35
CA ILE A 184 -9.72 -1.53 6.67
C ILE A 184 -9.62 -2.45 5.45
N VAL A 185 -8.46 -2.46 4.82
CA VAL A 185 -8.06 -3.34 3.72
C VAL A 185 -6.77 -4.03 4.12
N ASN A 186 -6.77 -5.36 4.10
CA ASN A 186 -5.60 -6.17 4.37
C ASN A 186 -5.43 -7.25 3.31
N PHE A 187 -4.20 -7.75 3.15
CA PHE A 187 -3.88 -8.84 2.24
C PHE A 187 -3.11 -9.93 2.97
N ASP A 188 -3.40 -11.18 2.62
CA ASP A 188 -2.64 -12.34 3.07
C ASP A 188 -2.61 -13.43 1.99
N VAL A 189 -1.88 -14.51 2.26
CA VAL A 189 -1.91 -15.73 1.46
C VAL A 189 -2.52 -16.85 2.30
N VAL A 190 -3.65 -17.38 1.83
CA VAL A 190 -4.37 -18.49 2.48
C VAL A 190 -4.50 -19.61 1.46
N ASP A 191 -4.05 -20.81 1.84
CA ASP A 191 -4.06 -21.99 0.96
C ASP A 191 -3.46 -21.70 -0.43
N ASN A 192 -2.31 -21.01 -0.45
CA ASN A 192 -1.60 -20.54 -1.66
C ASN A 192 -2.37 -19.57 -2.57
N HIS A 193 -3.50 -19.03 -2.12
CA HIS A 193 -4.19 -17.97 -2.85
C HIS A 193 -3.92 -16.63 -2.18
N LEU A 194 -3.71 -15.60 -3.00
CA LEU A 194 -3.81 -14.23 -2.50
C LEU A 194 -5.26 -13.99 -2.04
N VAL A 195 -5.42 -13.42 -0.85
CA VAL A 195 -6.72 -13.06 -0.28
C VAL A 195 -6.68 -11.62 0.20
N ALA A 196 -7.66 -10.83 -0.23
CA ALA A 196 -7.94 -9.52 0.36
C ALA A 196 -9.07 -9.63 1.38
N SER A 197 -8.91 -8.97 2.52
CA SER A 197 -9.93 -8.81 3.55
C SER A 197 -10.31 -7.34 3.64
N VAL A 198 -11.60 -7.03 3.51
CA VAL A 198 -12.11 -5.65 3.57
C VAL A 198 -13.30 -5.57 4.52
N ASP A 199 -13.18 -4.78 5.58
CA ASP A 199 -14.21 -4.74 6.62
C ASP A 199 -15.40 -3.86 6.22
N GLY A 200 -16.60 -4.33 6.55
CA GLY A 200 -17.87 -3.62 6.38
C GLY A 200 -18.16 -2.75 7.58
N GLN A 201 -18.06 -1.45 7.41
CA GLN A 201 -18.17 -0.44 8.46
C GLN A 201 -19.55 0.22 8.44
N ILE A 202 -20.19 0.36 9.60
CA ILE A 202 -21.53 0.99 9.74
C ILE A 202 -21.52 2.25 10.62
N THR A 203 -20.46 2.46 11.40
CA THR A 203 -20.17 3.71 12.13
C THR A 203 -18.65 3.94 12.14
N PRO A 204 -18.14 5.12 12.55
CA PRO A 204 -16.69 5.35 12.59
C PRO A 204 -15.88 4.32 13.41
N ALA A 205 -16.51 3.59 14.33
CA ALA A 205 -15.83 2.63 15.20
C ALA A 205 -16.46 1.22 15.21
N MET A 206 -17.46 0.94 14.37
CA MET A 206 -18.16 -0.35 14.37
C MET A 206 -18.19 -0.99 12.98
N PHE A 207 -17.86 -2.28 12.97
CA PHE A 207 -17.81 -3.16 11.82
C PHE A 207 -18.76 -4.34 12.05
N ILE A 208 -19.31 -4.89 10.96
CA ILE A 208 -20.33 -5.94 10.99
C ILE A 208 -19.83 -7.27 10.38
N GLY A 209 -18.56 -7.34 10.02
CA GLY A 209 -17.96 -8.44 9.28
C GLY A 209 -17.00 -7.98 8.19
N THR A 210 -16.42 -8.96 7.51
CA THR A 210 -15.36 -8.79 6.51
C THR A 210 -15.76 -9.43 5.19
N ILE A 211 -15.57 -8.70 4.09
CA ILE A 211 -15.54 -9.27 2.74
C ILE A 211 -14.17 -9.91 2.51
N GLN A 212 -14.14 -11.19 2.19
CA GLN A 212 -12.96 -11.89 1.72
C GLN A 212 -13.02 -12.11 0.21
N ILE A 213 -11.96 -11.69 -0.48
CA ILE A 213 -11.80 -11.84 -1.93
C ILE A 213 -10.61 -12.75 -2.17
N THR A 214 -10.85 -13.92 -2.74
CA THR A 214 -9.79 -14.85 -3.17
C THR A 214 -9.46 -14.57 -4.63
N TYR A 215 -8.17 -14.47 -4.94
CA TYR A 215 -7.67 -14.23 -6.29
C TYR A 215 -7.03 -15.47 -6.90
N GLU A 216 -7.13 -15.59 -8.21
CA GLU A 216 -6.45 -16.60 -9.03
C GLU A 216 -5.69 -15.90 -10.15
N PHE A 217 -4.52 -16.43 -10.53
CA PHE A 217 -3.79 -15.93 -11.68
C PHE A 217 -4.45 -16.39 -12.99
N LYS A 218 -5.09 -15.45 -13.69
CA LYS A 218 -5.81 -15.70 -14.93
C LYS A 218 -5.64 -14.54 -15.90
N ASP A 219 -5.52 -14.85 -17.19
CA ASP A 219 -5.35 -13.85 -18.26
C ASP A 219 -4.20 -12.86 -17.97
N LYS A 220 -3.12 -13.37 -17.36
CA LYS A 220 -1.90 -12.62 -16.98
C LYS A 220 -2.07 -11.61 -15.84
N MET A 221 -3.10 -11.76 -15.00
CA MET A 221 -3.28 -10.95 -13.79
C MET A 221 -3.97 -11.76 -12.68
N TYR A 222 -3.90 -11.30 -11.44
CA TYR A 222 -4.65 -11.89 -10.33
C TYR A 222 -6.06 -11.33 -10.30
N GLN A 223 -7.05 -12.16 -10.66
CA GLN A 223 -8.46 -11.79 -10.76
C GLN A 223 -9.25 -12.37 -9.60
N ALA A 224 -10.27 -11.64 -9.14
CA ALA A 224 -11.16 -12.15 -8.09
C ALA A 224 -11.99 -13.35 -8.61
N ILE A 225 -11.89 -14.50 -7.94
CA ILE A 225 -12.65 -15.72 -8.28
C ILE A 225 -13.72 -16.06 -7.25
N LYS A 226 -13.55 -15.58 -6.03
CA LYS A 226 -14.46 -15.87 -4.92
C LYS A 226 -14.59 -14.63 -4.04
N ILE A 227 -15.83 -14.30 -3.70
CA ILE A 227 -16.15 -13.19 -2.81
C ILE A 227 -17.11 -13.74 -1.75
N GLU A 228 -16.75 -13.59 -0.48
CA GLU A 228 -17.55 -14.07 0.64
C GLU A 228 -17.65 -12.99 1.72
N PHE A 229 -18.82 -12.89 2.36
CA PHE A 229 -18.96 -12.11 3.58
C PHE A 229 -18.90 -13.03 4.80
N LYS A 230 -18.03 -12.71 5.76
CA LYS A 230 -17.87 -13.41 7.03
C LYS A 230 -18.25 -12.46 8.16
N LEU A 231 -19.09 -12.93 9.08
CA LEU A 231 -19.44 -12.18 10.29
C LEU A 231 -18.26 -12.19 11.26
N ASP A 232 -18.10 -11.07 11.98
CA ASP A 232 -17.17 -10.94 13.12
C ASP A 232 -17.68 -11.67 14.36
#